data_AF-L8FS43-F1
#
_entry.id   AF-L8FS43-F1
#
_cell.length_a   1.000
_cell.length_b   1.000
_cell.length_c   1.000
_cell.angle_alpha   90.00
_cell.angle_beta   90.00
_cell.angle_gamma   90.00
#
_symmetry.space_group_name_H-M   'P 1'
#
loop_
_entity.id
_entity.type
_entity.pdbx_description
1 polymer ?
#
loop_
_entity_poly.entity_id
_entity_poly.type
_entity_poly.pdbx_seq_one_letter_code
_entity_poly.pdbx_strand_id
1 'polypeptide(L)'
;MTKAEVEAALGPDSNPGSVGGPEPEACDQWRPGRAPSGLLTDRGFGVGDTAAAIKAAYGASAVSEPHKYAEAPAEDIFVWTSGGPATPDAYVQDAAARGVRYEIDGEGKVGIVHVGGPAIQLVEGCA
;
A
#
# COMPACT_ATOMS: atom_id res chain seq x y z
N MET A 1 12.56 -10.19 10.50
CA MET A 1 11.17 -10.21 10.98
C MET A 1 10.35 -11.00 9.97
N THR A 2 9.75 -12.10 10.40
CA THR A 2 8.90 -12.99 9.59
C THR A 2 7.43 -12.58 9.73
N LYS A 3 6.58 -12.98 8.79
CA LYS A 3 5.11 -12.79 8.90
C LYS A 3 4.59 -13.32 10.24
N ALA A 4 5.04 -14.50 10.67
CA ALA A 4 4.63 -15.11 11.93
C ALA A 4 5.00 -14.26 13.16
N GLU A 5 6.18 -13.62 13.15
CA GLU A 5 6.57 -12.69 14.23
C GLU A 5 5.69 -11.43 14.25
N VAL A 6 5.32 -10.92 13.07
CA VAL A 6 4.41 -9.77 12.94
C VAL A 6 3.00 -10.11 13.43
N GLU A 7 2.46 -11.27 13.04
CA GLU A 7 1.15 -11.75 13.48
C GLU A 7 1.10 -12.05 14.98
N ALA A 8 2.17 -12.60 15.55
CA ALA A 8 2.26 -12.81 16.99
C ALA A 8 2.16 -11.47 17.75
N ALA A 9 2.80 -10.41 17.23
CA ALA A 9 2.75 -9.09 17.83
C ALA A 9 1.39 -8.40 17.62
N LEU A 10 0.93 -8.31 16.37
CA LEU A 10 -0.19 -7.45 15.96
C LEU A 10 -1.53 -8.20 15.79
N GLY A 11 -1.53 -9.51 15.97
CA GLY A 11 -2.71 -10.37 15.85
C GLY A 11 -2.87 -11.00 14.47
N PRO A 12 -3.78 -11.98 14.34
CA PRO A 12 -4.14 -12.56 13.05
C PRO A 12 -4.79 -11.51 12.15
N ASP A 13 -5.05 -11.87 10.90
CA ASP A 13 -5.86 -11.04 10.01
C ASP A 13 -7.23 -10.75 10.67
N SER A 14 -7.59 -9.47 10.76
CA SER A 14 -8.85 -9.01 11.30
C SER A 14 -10.03 -9.36 10.39
N ASN A 15 -9.76 -9.67 9.12
CA ASN A 15 -10.81 -9.96 8.13
C ASN A 15 -10.38 -11.00 7.08
N PRO A 16 -10.12 -12.26 7.50
CA PRO A 16 -9.52 -13.29 6.64
C PRO A 16 -10.42 -13.75 5.48
N GLY A 17 -11.71 -13.42 5.51
CA GLY A 17 -12.66 -13.80 4.45
C GLY A 17 -12.92 -12.70 3.41
N SER A 18 -12.32 -11.51 3.56
CA SER A 18 -12.72 -10.35 2.76
C SER A 18 -11.93 -10.15 1.48
N VAL A 19 -10.74 -10.74 1.36
CA VAL A 19 -9.80 -10.52 0.24
C VAL A 19 -8.71 -11.61 0.23
N GLY A 20 -9.16 -12.86 0.20
CA GLY A 20 -8.34 -13.97 -0.24
C GLY A 20 -9.09 -14.58 -1.39
N GLY A 21 -8.68 -14.28 -2.62
CA GLY A 21 -9.17 -15.00 -3.79
C GLY A 21 -9.00 -16.51 -3.63
N PRO A 22 -9.52 -17.33 -4.56
CA PRO A 22 -9.33 -18.78 -4.52
C PRO A 22 -7.84 -19.19 -4.55
N GLU A 23 -6.93 -18.26 -4.86
CA GLU A 23 -5.48 -18.44 -4.94
C GLU A 23 -4.73 -17.54 -3.93
N PRO A 24 -4.72 -17.88 -2.63
CA PRO A 24 -4.04 -17.09 -1.59
C PRO A 24 -2.51 -17.00 -1.79
N GLU A 25 -1.94 -17.82 -2.66
CA GLU A 25 -0.52 -17.79 -3.04
C GLU A 25 -0.19 -16.64 -3.98
N ALA A 26 -1.18 -16.10 -4.71
CA ALA A 26 -1.02 -14.98 -5.63
C ALA A 26 -1.15 -13.63 -4.91
N CYS A 27 -2.07 -13.53 -3.94
CA CYS A 27 -2.34 -12.30 -3.22
C CYS A 27 -3.02 -12.60 -1.88
N ASP A 28 -2.35 -12.25 -0.78
CA ASP A 28 -2.85 -12.35 0.59
C ASP A 28 -2.73 -10.98 1.27
N GLN A 29 -3.87 -10.40 1.65
CA GLN A 29 -3.91 -9.10 2.31
C GLN A 29 -4.20 -9.27 3.80
N TRP A 30 -3.14 -9.21 4.59
CA TRP A 30 -3.22 -9.26 6.04
C TRP A 30 -3.57 -7.87 6.64
N ARG A 31 -4.60 -7.81 7.48
CA ARG A 31 -4.94 -6.64 8.30
C ARG A 31 -4.72 -6.94 9.78
N PRO A 32 -3.85 -6.23 10.50
CA PRO A 32 -3.60 -6.56 11.89
C PRO A 32 -4.85 -6.40 12.78
N GLY A 33 -5.25 -7.47 13.47
CA GLY A 33 -6.35 -7.43 14.46
C GLY A 33 -6.14 -6.45 15.61
N ARG A 34 -4.89 -6.06 15.89
CA ARG A 34 -4.51 -5.04 16.88
C ARG A 34 -3.61 -3.97 16.26
N ALA A 35 -4.00 -3.45 15.10
CA ALA A 35 -3.31 -2.33 14.47
C ALA A 35 -3.23 -1.13 15.45
N PRO A 36 -2.03 -0.63 15.79
CA PRO A 36 -1.90 0.52 16.67
C PRO A 36 -2.39 1.80 16.00
N SER A 37 -3.01 2.69 16.78
CA SER A 37 -3.29 4.05 16.33
C SER A 37 -1.97 4.81 16.12
N GLY A 38 -1.74 5.31 14.91
CA GLY A 38 -0.48 5.96 14.55
C GLY A 38 0.60 4.99 14.03
N LEU A 39 0.22 3.87 13.41
CA LEU A 39 1.14 3.09 12.59
C LEU A 39 1.66 3.96 11.44
N LEU A 40 2.99 4.02 11.30
CA LEU A 40 3.67 4.78 10.26
C LEU A 40 4.54 3.85 9.40
N THR A 41 4.77 4.26 8.16
CA THR A 41 5.79 3.69 7.29
C THR A 41 7.19 4.04 7.78
N ASP A 42 8.22 3.47 7.15
CA ASP A 42 9.64 3.74 7.45
C ASP A 42 10.00 5.23 7.37
N ARG A 43 9.25 6.00 6.57
CA ARG A 43 9.42 7.44 6.38
C ARG A 43 8.53 8.30 7.27
N GLY A 44 7.79 7.70 8.18
CA GLY A 44 6.96 8.42 9.16
C GLY A 44 5.60 8.85 8.65
N PHE A 45 5.10 8.26 7.55
CA PHE A 45 3.76 8.57 7.01
C PHE A 45 2.74 7.51 7.38
N GLY A 46 1.51 7.92 7.64
CA GLY A 46 0.38 7.03 7.92
C GLY A 46 -0.96 7.63 7.48
N VAL A 47 -2.04 6.99 7.92
CA VAL A 47 -3.41 7.45 7.66
C VAL A 47 -3.60 8.88 8.17
N GLY A 48 -4.18 9.74 7.34
CA GLY A 48 -4.44 11.16 7.62
C GLY A 48 -3.36 12.14 7.14
N ASP A 49 -2.16 11.65 6.79
CA ASP A 49 -1.11 12.47 6.18
C ASP A 49 -1.50 12.94 4.77
N THR A 50 -0.88 14.01 4.29
CA THR A 50 -1.26 14.62 3.01
C THR A 50 -0.45 14.09 1.84
N ALA A 51 -1.09 13.96 0.67
CA ALA A 51 -0.42 13.65 -0.59
C ALA A 51 0.76 14.60 -0.89
N ALA A 52 0.60 15.88 -0.57
CA ALA A 52 1.63 16.90 -0.77
C ALA A 52 2.89 16.63 0.08
N ALA A 53 2.73 16.24 1.35
CA ALA A 53 3.87 15.93 2.22
C ALA A 53 4.62 14.69 1.74
N ILE A 54 3.89 13.66 1.31
CA ILE A 54 4.46 12.42 0.76
C ILE A 54 5.27 12.73 -0.50
N LYS A 55 4.67 13.40 -1.49
CA LYS A 55 5.36 13.76 -2.74
C LYS A 55 6.57 14.66 -2.49
N ALA A 56 6.49 15.57 -1.53
CA ALA A 56 7.64 16.40 -1.14
C ALA A 56 8.78 15.56 -0.54
N ALA A 57 8.49 14.57 0.31
CA ALA A 57 9.49 13.76 0.98
C ALA A 57 10.12 12.68 0.07
N TYR A 58 9.36 12.12 -0.87
CA TYR A 58 9.87 11.10 -1.80
C TYR A 58 10.40 11.68 -3.11
N GLY A 59 10.01 12.90 -3.48
CA GLY A 59 10.46 13.56 -4.70
C GLY A 59 10.16 12.71 -5.94
N ALA A 60 11.17 12.56 -6.82
CA ALA A 60 11.05 11.80 -8.06
C ALA A 60 10.76 10.30 -7.87
N SER A 61 10.91 9.76 -6.66
CA SER A 61 10.58 8.36 -6.37
C SER A 61 9.08 8.13 -6.12
N ALA A 62 8.30 9.19 -5.92
CA ALA A 62 6.84 9.10 -5.82
C ALA A 62 6.23 9.16 -7.22
N VAL A 63 5.61 8.06 -7.63
CA VAL A 63 4.77 7.99 -8.83
C VAL A 63 3.33 8.22 -8.39
N SER A 64 2.64 9.14 -9.04
CA SER A 64 1.25 9.51 -8.73
C SER A 64 0.36 9.15 -9.91
N GLU A 65 -0.70 8.41 -9.63
CA GLU A 65 -1.71 7.99 -10.60
C GLU A 65 -3.11 8.45 -10.13
N PRO A 66 -4.02 8.85 -11.03
CA PRO A 66 -5.39 9.18 -10.65
C PRO A 66 -6.10 7.99 -10.00
N HIS A 67 -6.88 8.24 -8.95
CA HIS A 67 -7.65 7.20 -8.30
C HIS A 67 -8.72 6.62 -9.24
N LYS A 68 -8.87 5.30 -9.28
CA LYS A 68 -9.75 4.62 -10.24
C LYS A 68 -11.24 4.98 -10.10
N TYR A 69 -11.69 5.22 -8.86
CA TYR A 69 -13.12 5.35 -8.52
C TYR A 69 -13.51 6.69 -7.92
N ALA A 70 -12.55 7.60 -7.72
CA ALA A 70 -12.79 8.87 -7.08
C ALA A 70 -12.10 9.97 -7.88
N GLU A 71 -12.75 11.13 -7.96
CA GLU A 71 -12.17 12.28 -8.65
C GLU A 71 -11.05 12.91 -7.82
N ALA A 72 -10.23 13.73 -8.48
CA ALA A 72 -9.22 14.54 -7.81
C ALA A 72 -9.86 15.33 -6.64
N PRO A 73 -9.18 15.43 -5.48
CA PRO A 73 -7.76 15.16 -5.26
C PRO A 73 -7.38 13.69 -4.97
N ALA A 74 -8.31 12.73 -5.08
CA ALA A 74 -7.97 11.33 -4.86
C ALA A 74 -6.93 10.83 -5.88
N GLU A 75 -5.91 10.14 -5.39
CA GLU A 75 -4.79 9.60 -6.18
C GLU A 75 -4.19 8.38 -5.49
N ASP A 76 -3.44 7.59 -6.24
CA ASP A 76 -2.58 6.54 -5.73
C ASP A 76 -1.12 6.98 -5.85
N ILE A 77 -0.40 6.97 -4.72
CA ILE A 77 1.03 7.31 -4.70
C ILE A 77 1.84 6.05 -4.44
N PHE A 78 2.57 5.60 -5.45
CA PHE A 78 3.48 4.47 -5.39
C PHE A 78 4.91 4.89 -5.09
N VAL A 79 5.54 4.19 -4.17
CA VAL A 79 6.98 4.29 -3.89
C VAL A 79 7.57 2.88 -3.82
N TRP A 80 8.42 2.55 -4.79
CA TRP A 80 9.13 1.28 -4.83
C TRP A 80 10.54 1.42 -4.24
N THR A 81 10.87 0.58 -3.26
CA THR A 81 12.20 0.53 -2.64
C THR A 81 13.14 -0.46 -3.35
N SER A 82 12.57 -1.47 -4.02
CA SER A 82 13.30 -2.45 -4.84
C SER A 82 12.39 -3.02 -5.91
N GLY A 83 12.95 -3.42 -7.06
CA GLY A 83 12.19 -4.05 -8.15
C GLY A 83 11.08 -3.17 -8.75
N GLY A 84 11.19 -1.85 -8.57
CA GLY A 84 10.23 -0.88 -9.12
C GLY A 84 10.25 -0.82 -10.65
N PRO A 85 9.28 -0.11 -11.25
CA PRO A 85 9.13 -0.10 -12.69
C PRO A 85 10.24 0.71 -13.36
N ALA A 86 10.63 0.31 -14.58
CA ALA A 86 11.63 1.02 -15.37
C ALA A 86 11.15 2.42 -15.83
N THR A 87 9.84 2.62 -15.89
CA THR A 87 9.19 3.89 -16.26
C THR A 87 8.00 4.15 -15.32
N PRO A 88 7.65 5.42 -15.03
CA PRO A 88 6.65 5.77 -14.01
C PRO A 88 5.29 5.07 -14.11
N ASP A 89 4.80 4.67 -15.28
CA ASP A 89 3.48 4.05 -15.43
C ASP A 89 3.52 2.56 -15.83
N ALA A 90 4.70 1.92 -15.75
CA ALA A 90 4.81 0.52 -16.10
C ALA A 90 4.34 -0.37 -14.94
N TYR A 91 3.54 -1.38 -15.27
CA TYR A 91 3.08 -2.36 -14.29
C TYR A 91 4.26 -3.20 -13.76
N VAL A 92 4.42 -3.24 -12.44
CA VAL A 92 5.47 -4.01 -11.77
C VAL A 92 5.06 -5.48 -11.73
N GLN A 93 5.88 -6.34 -12.35
CA GLN A 93 5.69 -7.80 -12.38
C GLN A 93 6.73 -8.57 -11.56
N ASP A 94 7.80 -7.90 -11.10
CA ASP A 94 8.86 -8.55 -10.32
C ASP A 94 8.33 -8.97 -8.95
N ALA A 95 8.24 -10.28 -8.70
CA ALA A 95 7.79 -10.83 -7.41
C ALA A 95 8.72 -10.43 -6.23
N ALA A 96 9.97 -10.06 -6.51
CA ALA A 96 10.90 -9.54 -5.52
C ALA A 96 10.75 -8.03 -5.27
N ALA A 97 9.91 -7.32 -6.03
CA ALA A 97 9.66 -5.90 -5.83
C ALA A 97 9.09 -5.63 -4.43
N ARG A 98 9.50 -4.53 -3.81
CA ARG A 98 8.99 -4.08 -2.51
C ARG A 98 8.68 -2.60 -2.56
N GLY A 99 7.53 -2.22 -2.03
CA GLY A 99 7.08 -0.83 -2.06
C GLY A 99 5.91 -0.54 -1.15
N VAL A 100 5.49 0.71 -1.19
CA VAL A 100 4.35 1.27 -0.49
C VAL A 100 3.44 1.95 -1.50
N ARG A 101 2.14 1.73 -1.38
CA ARG A 101 1.10 2.55 -2.03
C ARG A 101 0.33 3.29 -0.94
N TYR A 102 0.26 4.61 -1.07
CA TYR A 102 -0.64 5.45 -0.30
C TYR A 102 -1.89 5.70 -1.15
N GLU A 103 -3.03 5.17 -0.72
CA GLU A 103 -4.32 5.47 -1.34
C GLU A 103 -4.83 6.78 -0.72
N ILE A 104 -4.94 7.81 -1.56
CA ILE A 104 -5.34 9.16 -1.16
C ILE A 104 -6.83 9.34 -1.42
N ASP A 105 -7.56 9.77 -0.40
CA ASP A 105 -8.99 10.03 -0.46
C ASP A 105 -9.35 11.36 -1.16
N GLY A 106 -10.65 11.62 -1.28
CA GLY A 106 -11.17 12.86 -1.86
C GLY A 106 -10.86 14.14 -1.06
N GLU A 107 -10.27 14.03 0.13
CA GLU A 107 -9.77 15.16 0.92
C GLU A 107 -8.27 15.41 0.70
N GLY A 108 -7.60 14.59 -0.12
CA GLY A 108 -6.16 14.67 -0.37
C GLY A 108 -5.34 14.07 0.77
N LYS A 109 -5.93 13.17 1.58
CA LYS A 109 -5.31 12.52 2.73
C LYS A 109 -5.16 11.02 2.50
N VAL A 110 -4.17 10.41 3.16
CA VAL A 110 -4.02 8.96 3.16
C VAL A 110 -5.22 8.32 3.85
N GLY A 111 -6.02 7.55 3.10
CA GLY A 111 -7.08 6.70 3.62
C GLY A 111 -6.60 5.30 3.96
N ILE A 112 -5.74 4.73 3.11
CA ILE A 112 -5.19 3.37 3.28
C ILE A 112 -3.70 3.35 2.90
N VAL A 113 -2.91 2.58 3.64
CA VAL A 113 -1.51 2.28 3.31
C VAL A 113 -1.38 0.81 2.95
N HIS A 114 -0.87 0.55 1.75
CA HIS A 114 -0.57 -0.80 1.26
C HIS A 114 0.96 -0.97 1.28
N VAL A 115 1.46 -2.04 1.89
CA VAL A 115 2.89 -2.35 1.92
C VAL A 115 3.08 -3.78 1.45
N GLY A 116 3.98 -4.01 0.49
CA GLY A 116 4.17 -5.34 -0.06
C GLY A 116 4.94 -5.37 -1.37
N GLY A 117 4.63 -6.37 -2.20
CA GLY A 117 5.17 -6.51 -3.56
C GLY A 117 4.20 -6.06 -4.64
N PRO A 118 4.24 -6.65 -5.86
CA PRO A 118 3.40 -6.24 -7.00
C PRO A 118 1.91 -6.06 -6.70
N ALA A 119 1.37 -6.82 -5.76
CA ALA A 119 -0.03 -6.77 -5.34
C ALA A 119 -0.48 -5.41 -4.80
N ILE A 120 0.42 -4.51 -4.38
CA ILE A 120 0.02 -3.16 -3.94
C ILE A 120 -0.63 -2.35 -5.07
N GLN A 121 -0.42 -2.70 -6.33
CA GLN A 121 -1.03 -2.07 -7.52
C GLN A 121 -2.50 -2.48 -7.73
N LEU A 122 -2.98 -3.51 -7.03
CA LEU A 122 -4.34 -4.00 -7.20
C LEU A 122 -5.33 -3.09 -6.45
N VAL A 123 -6.09 -2.31 -7.23
CA VAL A 123 -7.08 -1.36 -6.69
C VAL A 123 -8.21 -2.06 -5.95
N GLU A 124 -8.63 -3.24 -6.39
CA GLU A 124 -9.72 -4.01 -5.75
C GLU A 124 -9.21 -4.98 -4.68
N GLY A 125 -7.92 -4.92 -4.33
CA GLY A 125 -7.27 -5.91 -3.48
C GLY A 125 -7.07 -7.26 -4.19
N CYS A 126 -6.94 -8.31 -3.39
CA CYS A 126 -6.72 -9.68 -3.87
C CYS A 126 -8.05 -10.32 -4.29
N ALA A 127 -8.24 -10.58 -5.59
CA ALA A 127 -9.39 -11.30 -6.15
C ALA A 127 -9.05 -12.77 -6.44
#